data_AF-B8K2Q3-F1
#
_entry.id   AF-B8K2Q3-F1
#
_cell.length_a   1.000
_cell.length_b   1.000
_cell.length_c   1.000
_cell.angle_alpha   90.00
_cell.angle_beta   90.00
_cell.angle_gamma   90.00
#
_symmetry.space_group_name_H-M   'P 1'
#
loop_
_entity.id
_entity.type
_entity.pdbx_description
1 polymer ?
#
loop_
_entity_poly.entity_id
_entity_poly.type
_entity_poly.pdbx_seq_one_letter_code
_entity_poly.pdbx_strand_id
1 'polypeptide(L)'
;LETAYQQFNAKNPDSNDSDSSDYYKYFGLSREDAMADLKYVVLKNESITFMSLMINTCYDITAEGVPFIPYACAGIGADLISIFKDF
;
A
#
# COMPACT_ATOMS: atom_id res chain seq x y z
N LEU A 1 -9.56 15.39 10.00
CA LEU A 1 -9.18 14.71 8.75
C LEU A 1 -7.80 14.15 8.97
N GLU A 2 -7.68 12.84 8.89
CA GLU A 2 -6.43 12.09 9.00
C GLU A 2 -6.10 11.54 7.62
N THR A 3 -4.82 11.61 7.26
CA THR A 3 -4.32 11.11 5.98
C THR A 3 -3.07 10.31 6.21
N ALA A 4 -2.98 9.12 5.62
CA ALA A 4 -1.77 8.33 5.59
C ALA A 4 -1.35 8.06 4.15
N TYR A 5 -0.05 8.04 3.89
CA TYR A 5 0.53 7.71 2.59
C TYR A 5 1.69 6.76 2.82
N GLN A 6 1.70 5.64 2.09
CA GLN A 6 2.79 4.68 2.14
C GLN A 6 3.02 4.07 0.77
N GLN A 7 4.27 4.05 0.33
CA GLN A 7 4.70 3.35 -0.87
C GLN A 7 5.53 2.13 -0.46
N PHE A 8 5.24 0.98 -1.08
CA PHE A 8 5.95 -0.28 -0.87
C PHE A 8 6.62 -0.66 -2.18
N ASN A 9 7.95 -0.76 -2.15
CA ASN A 9 8.73 -1.24 -3.28
C ASN A 9 8.89 -2.76 -3.19
N ALA A 10 9.09 -3.42 -4.34
CA ALA A 10 9.51 -4.81 -4.34
C ALA A 10 10.81 -4.97 -3.55
N LYS A 11 10.93 -6.07 -2.81
CA LYS A 11 12.13 -6.39 -2.05
C LYS A 11 13.03 -7.32 -2.87
N ASN A 12 14.31 -7.01 -2.94
CA ASN A 12 15.29 -7.94 -3.49
C ASN A 12 15.36 -9.19 -2.59
N PRO A 13 15.08 -10.40 -3.10
CA PRO A 13 15.22 -11.63 -2.32
C PRO A 13 16.68 -12.03 -2.09
N ASP A 14 17.62 -11.49 -2.87
CA ASP A 14 19.05 -11.68 -2.63
C ASP A 14 19.47 -10.97 -1.34
N SER A 15 20.36 -11.60 -0.57
CA SER A 15 20.98 -11.01 0.62
C SER A 15 22.10 -10.03 0.27
N ASN A 16 22.47 -9.96 -1.01
CA ASN A 16 23.57 -9.15 -1.47
C ASN A 16 23.10 -7.74 -1.85
N ASP A 17 23.09 -6.84 -0.86
CA ASP A 17 22.73 -5.40 -1.02
C ASP A 17 23.67 -4.62 -1.97
N SER A 18 24.72 -5.25 -2.48
CA SER A 18 25.64 -4.65 -3.45
C SER A 18 25.16 -4.75 -4.91
N ASP A 19 24.17 -5.60 -5.19
CA ASP A 19 23.57 -5.70 -6.51
C ASP A 19 22.52 -4.60 -6.70
N SER A 20 22.86 -3.62 -7.53
CA SER A 20 21.99 -2.49 -7.88
C SER A 20 21.01 -2.79 -9.01
N SER A 21 20.96 -4.04 -9.48
CA SER A 21 20.07 -4.42 -10.57
C SER A 21 18.64 -4.69 -10.08
N ASP A 22 17.67 -4.20 -10.86
CA ASP A 22 16.24 -4.26 -10.53
C ASP A 22 15.56 -5.56 -11.02
N TYR A 23 16.31 -6.64 -11.29
CA TYR A 23 15.76 -7.85 -11.90
C TYR A 23 14.61 -8.47 -11.09
N TYR A 24 14.69 -8.38 -9.76
CA TYR A 24 13.69 -8.89 -8.82
C TYR A 24 12.32 -8.19 -8.93
N LYS A 25 12.24 -7.09 -9.68
CA LYS A 25 10.99 -6.36 -9.98
C LYS A 25 10.24 -6.93 -11.18
N TYR A 26 10.86 -7.79 -11.99
CA TYR A 26 10.28 -8.25 -13.26
C TYR A 26 9.67 -9.65 -13.15
N PHE A 27 8.50 -9.84 -13.76
CA PHE A 27 7.76 -11.10 -13.80
C PHE A 27 7.34 -11.42 -15.23
N GLY A 28 7.59 -12.65 -15.68
CA GLY A 28 7.11 -13.15 -16.97
C GLY A 28 5.76 -13.84 -16.81
N LEU A 29 4.75 -13.39 -17.57
CA LEU A 29 3.46 -14.07 -17.65
C LEU A 29 3.33 -14.76 -19.01
N SER A 30 3.39 -16.10 -18.99
CA SER A 30 3.24 -16.93 -20.18
C SER A 30 1.77 -17.06 -20.58
N ARG A 31 1.51 -17.18 -21.88
CA ARG A 31 0.19 -17.57 -22.42
C ARG A 31 0.00 -19.10 -22.49
N GLU A 32 1.08 -19.86 -22.29
CA GLU A 32 1.12 -21.33 -22.37
C GLU A 32 1.82 -21.91 -21.13
N ASP A 33 1.69 -23.23 -20.91
CA ASP A 33 2.24 -23.92 -19.73
C ASP A 33 3.76 -23.77 -19.59
N ALA A 34 4.47 -23.63 -20.70
CA ALA A 34 5.89 -23.30 -20.74
C ALA A 34 6.09 -21.94 -21.44
N MET A 35 7.16 -21.24 -21.08
CA MET A 35 7.57 -20.02 -21.76
C MET A 35 7.92 -20.36 -23.22
N ALA A 36 7.14 -19.85 -24.16
CA ALA A 36 7.37 -19.99 -25.60
C ALA A 36 7.66 -18.63 -26.23
N ASP A 37 8.46 -18.64 -27.30
CA ASP A 37 8.90 -17.42 -27.96
C ASP A 37 7.71 -16.55 -28.42
N LEU A 38 7.81 -15.24 -28.18
CA LEU A 38 6.77 -14.24 -28.47
C LEU A 38 5.38 -14.50 -27.85
N LYS A 39 5.24 -15.49 -26.96
CA LYS A 39 3.97 -15.86 -26.29
C LYS A 39 3.96 -15.53 -24.80
N TYR A 40 4.63 -14.45 -24.41
CA TYR A 40 4.66 -13.97 -23.04
C TYR A 40 4.58 -12.46 -23.00
N VAL A 41 4.22 -11.94 -21.82
CA VAL A 41 4.37 -10.52 -21.50
C VAL A 41 5.29 -10.39 -20.30
N VAL A 42 6.05 -9.30 -20.24
CA VAL A 42 6.88 -8.96 -19.08
C VAL A 42 6.18 -7.86 -18.31
N LEU A 43 5.96 -8.10 -17.02
CA LEU A 43 5.40 -7.15 -16.07
C LEU A 43 6.52 -6.64 -15.17
N LYS A 44 6.53 -5.35 -14.87
CA LYS A 44 7.46 -4.76 -13.88
C LYS A 44 6.66 -4.22 -12.70
N ASN A 45 6.98 -4.70 -11.50
CA ASN A 45 6.46 -4.17 -10.25
C ASN A 45 7.38 -3.04 -9.75
N GLU A 46 7.02 -1.80 -10.03
CA GLU A 46 7.77 -0.63 -9.54
C GLU A 46 7.51 -0.39 -8.05
N SER A 47 6.23 -0.37 -7.68
CA SER A 47 5.78 -0.14 -6.31
C SER A 47 4.26 -0.30 -6.19
N ILE A 48 3.78 -0.57 -4.99
CA ILE A 48 2.37 -0.44 -4.62
C ILE A 48 2.23 0.74 -3.66
N THR A 49 1.31 1.66 -3.97
CA THR A 49 1.06 2.84 -3.15
C THR A 49 -0.30 2.74 -2.48
N PHE A 50 -0.32 3.05 -1.19
CA PHE A 50 -1.52 3.14 -0.38
C PHE A 50 -1.69 4.58 0.11
N MET A 51 -2.89 5.10 -0.01
CA MET A 51 -3.29 6.36 0.60
C MET A 51 -4.59 6.15 1.36
N SER A 52 -4.57 6.39 2.66
CA SER A 52 -5.74 6.27 3.51
C SER A 52 -6.26 7.66 3.88
N LEU A 53 -7.57 7.85 3.75
CA LEU A 53 -8.27 9.06 4.12
C LEU A 53 -9.28 8.71 5.21
N MET A 54 -9.21 9.39 6.35
CA MET A 54 -10.06 9.14 7.52
C MET A 54 -10.67 10.45 8.02
N ILE A 55 -11.98 10.47 8.20
CA ILE A 55 -12.72 11.60 8.76
C ILE A 55 -13.40 11.11 10.02
N ASN A 56 -12.94 11.60 11.17
CA ASN A 56 -13.52 11.33 12.47
C ASN A 56 -14.30 12.55 12.96
N THR A 57 -15.47 12.30 13.55
CA THR A 57 -16.16 13.22 14.45
C THR A 57 -15.99 12.71 15.88
N CYS A 58 -15.64 13.58 16.82
CA CYS A 58 -15.37 13.21 18.21
C CYS A 58 -16.21 14.07 19.17
N TYR A 59 -16.59 13.51 20.30
CA TYR A 59 -17.32 14.19 21.35
C TYR A 59 -16.76 13.82 22.73
N ASP A 60 -16.64 14.83 23.59
CA ASP A 60 -16.19 14.69 24.97
C ASP A 60 -17.37 14.28 25.85
N ILE A 61 -17.22 13.18 26.58
CA ILE A 61 -18.25 12.67 27.48
C ILE A 61 -18.02 13.31 28.85
N THR A 62 -18.85 14.29 29.20
CA THR A 62 -18.78 14.98 30.49
C THR A 62 -19.77 14.39 31.49
N ALA A 63 -19.30 14.11 32.70
CA ALA A 63 -20.11 13.66 33.83
C ALA A 63 -19.60 14.32 35.12
N GLU A 64 -20.52 14.83 35.96
CA GLU A 64 -20.17 15.45 37.24
C GLU A 64 -19.43 14.46 38.16
N GLY A 65 -18.36 14.93 38.79
CA GLY A 65 -17.57 14.14 39.75
C GLY A 65 -16.51 13.22 39.14
N VAL A 66 -16.36 13.18 37.82
CA VAL A 66 -15.30 12.38 37.14
C VAL A 66 -14.04 13.24 36.94
N PRO A 67 -12.84 12.81 37.40
CA PRO A 67 -11.63 13.63 37.34
C PRO A 67 -10.89 13.58 35.99
N PHE A 68 -11.46 12.93 34.98
CA PHE A 68 -10.92 12.83 33.63
C PHE A 68 -12.03 12.99 32.59
N ILE A 69 -11.67 13.40 31.38
CA ILE A 69 -12.61 13.62 30.27
C ILE A 69 -12.42 12.48 29.26
N PRO A 70 -13.24 11.42 29.31
CA PRO A 70 -13.26 10.43 28.24
C PRO A 70 -13.84 11.06 26.96
N TYR A 71 -13.37 10.63 25.81
CA TYR A 71 -13.89 11.06 24.51
C TYR A 71 -14.19 9.83 23.64
N ALA A 72 -15.16 9.99 22.75
CA ALA A 72 -15.51 8.96 21.77
C ALA A 72 -15.53 9.57 20.38
N CYS A 73 -15.10 8.80 19.38
CA CYS A 73 -15.10 9.21 17.98
C CYS A 73 -15.87 8.21 17.12
N ALA A 74 -16.58 8.72 16.12
CA ALA A 74 -17.12 7.95 15.01
C ALA A 74 -16.50 8.47 13.73
N GLY A 75 -16.03 7.57 12.88
CA GLY A 75 -15.32 7.96 11.66
C GLY A 75 -15.75 7.15 10.46
N ILE A 76 -15.53 7.75 9.28
CA ILE A 76 -15.57 7.06 8.00
C ILE A 76 -14.21 7.22 7.34
N GLY A 77 -13.79 6.20 6.61
CA GLY A 77 -12.54 6.23 5.88
C GLY A 77 -12.61 5.48 4.57
N ALA A 78 -11.64 5.76 3.71
CA ALA A 78 -11.42 5.08 2.44
C ALA A 78 -9.92 4.89 2.20
N ASP A 79 -9.58 3.74 1.62
CA ASP A 79 -8.23 3.43 1.17
C ASP A 79 -8.16 3.47 -0.36
N LEU A 80 -7.19 4.22 -0.88
CA LEU A 80 -6.85 4.28 -2.29
C LEU A 80 -5.59 3.46 -2.51
N ILE A 81 -5.67 2.44 -3.37
CA ILE A 81 -4.57 1.53 -3.68
C ILE A 81 -4.20 1.69 -5.15
N SER A 82 -2.96 2.06 -5.43
CA SER A 82 -2.39 2.15 -6.78
C SER A 82 -1.31 1.09 -6.96
N ILE A 83 -1.51 0.22 -7.96
CA ILE A 83 -0.63 -0.91 -8.28
C ILE A 83 0.08 -0.69 -9.62
N PHE A 84 -0.48 0.18 -10.46
CA PHE A 84 0.09 0.57 -11.76
C PHE A 84 0.36 2.06 -11.74
N LYS A 85 1.51 2.44 -12.26
CA LYS A 85 1.83 3.85 -12.49
C LYS A 85 1.01 4.29 -13.70
N ASP A 86 -0.03 5.10 -13.48
CA ASP A 86 -0.74 5.74 -14.58
C ASP A 86 0.27 6.63 -15.34
N PHE A 87 0.23 6.55 -16.68
CA PHE A 87 1.23 7.07 -17.62
C PHE A 87 1.53 8.57 -17.48
#